data_AF-A0A4Q2XIZ6-F1
#
_entry.id   AF-A0A4Q2XIZ6-F1
#
_cell.length_a   1.000
_cell.length_b   1.000
_cell.length_c   1.000
_cell.angle_alpha   90.00
_cell.angle_beta   90.00
_cell.angle_gamma   90.00
#
_symmetry.space_group_name_H-M   'P 1'
#
loop_
_entity.id
_entity.type
_entity.pdbx_description
1 polymer ?
#
loop_
_entity_poly.entity_id
_entity_poly.type
_entity_poly.pdbx_seq_one_letter_code
_entity_poly.pdbx_strand_id
1 'polypeptide(L)'
;MPNNPKPRILIVTPEITYLPSGMGNMAQRMSAKAGGLADVSASLVSALFELGADVHVAMPNYRRMFQGDIFNLHEKELRKYHEVLPEAHIHLAEDRIFYYREQVYSNRHDEAMRIALVFQREVINHIIPRVNPDLIHCNDWMTALIPAMARRRGIKSLFTVHNIHTRQVSLAQVEEAGIDAAEFWMNLFFTGHPASYDHARGHVPVDLLTSGIFAAHY
;
A
#
# COMPACT_ATOMS: atom_id res chain seq x y z
N MET A 1 34.97 0.42 -13.73
CA MET A 1 33.52 0.71 -13.77
C MET A 1 33.17 1.39 -12.46
N PRO A 2 32.57 2.59 -12.43
CA PRO A 2 32.06 3.13 -11.18
C PRO A 2 31.06 2.11 -10.62
N ASN A 3 31.22 1.80 -9.33
CA ASN A 3 30.42 0.83 -8.60
C ASN A 3 29.02 1.41 -8.47
N ASN A 4 28.16 1.21 -9.48
CA ASN A 4 26.81 1.74 -9.46
C ASN A 4 26.09 1.09 -8.27
N PRO A 5 25.65 1.85 -7.25
CA PRO A 5 25.02 1.25 -6.08
C PRO A 5 23.79 0.45 -6.54
N LYS A 6 23.61 -0.74 -5.97
CA LYS A 6 22.44 -1.58 -6.22
C LYS A 6 21.20 -0.76 -5.88
N PRO A 7 20.23 -0.60 -6.80
CA PRO A 7 19.05 0.20 -6.51
C PRO A 7 18.27 -0.44 -5.37
N ARG A 8 17.96 0.35 -4.34
CA ARG A 8 17.11 -0.08 -3.23
C ARG A 8 15.65 0.18 -3.55
N ILE A 9 14.89 -0.89 -3.67
CA ILE A 9 13.49 -0.85 -4.09
C ILE A 9 12.62 -1.25 -2.92
N LEU A 10 11.69 -0.39 -2.51
CA LEU A 10 10.66 -0.71 -1.53
C LEU A 10 9.34 -0.99 -2.24
N ILE A 11 8.91 -2.25 -2.22
CA ILE A 11 7.59 -2.66 -2.70
C ILE A 11 6.60 -2.56 -1.55
N VAL A 12 5.57 -1.72 -1.71
CA VAL A 12 4.51 -1.53 -0.72
C VAL A 12 3.25 -2.22 -1.21
N THR A 13 2.83 -3.26 -0.50
CA THR A 13 1.69 -4.08 -0.88
C THR A 13 0.68 -4.22 0.27
N PRO A 14 -0.58 -3.76 0.10
CA PRO A 14 -1.60 -3.74 1.15
C PRO A 14 -2.35 -5.08 1.34
N GLU A 15 -1.88 -6.15 0.70
CA GLU A 15 -2.58 -7.42 0.45
C GLU A 15 -3.74 -7.37 -0.56
N ILE A 16 -3.94 -8.48 -1.25
CA ILE A 16 -4.82 -8.66 -2.43
C ILE A 16 -6.29 -8.93 -2.03
N THR A 17 -6.59 -8.97 -0.74
CA THR A 17 -7.83 -9.57 -0.22
C THR A 17 -9.07 -8.68 -0.29
N TYR A 18 -9.02 -7.55 -0.98
CA TYR A 18 -10.19 -6.68 -1.15
C TYR A 18 -10.85 -6.87 -2.51
N LEU A 19 -11.67 -7.92 -2.63
CA LEU A 19 -12.72 -7.96 -3.66
C LEU A 19 -14.00 -7.32 -3.08
N PRO A 20 -14.56 -6.28 -3.71
CA PRO A 20 -15.78 -5.63 -3.22
C PRO A 20 -16.99 -6.57 -3.27
N SER A 21 -17.93 -6.39 -2.34
CA SER A 21 -19.17 -7.17 -2.25
C SER A 21 -20.10 -6.89 -3.43
N GLY A 22 -20.56 -7.96 -4.10
CA GLY A 22 -21.36 -7.90 -5.33
C GLY A 22 -21.00 -8.99 -6.36
N MET A 23 -19.88 -9.70 -6.16
CA MET A 23 -19.33 -10.70 -7.09
C MET A 23 -19.59 -12.17 -6.70
N GLY A 24 -20.67 -12.44 -5.96
CA GLY A 24 -20.96 -13.76 -5.34
C GLY A 24 -20.90 -14.96 -6.28
N ASN A 25 -21.23 -14.80 -7.56
CA ASN A 25 -21.18 -15.88 -8.56
C ASN A 25 -19.86 -15.95 -9.35
N MET A 26 -19.00 -14.92 -9.30
CA MET A 26 -17.66 -14.95 -9.89
C MET A 26 -16.56 -15.32 -8.88
N ALA A 27 -16.86 -15.31 -7.58
CA ALA A 27 -15.93 -15.65 -6.50
C ALA A 27 -15.39 -17.09 -6.57
N GLN A 28 -16.19 -18.06 -7.02
CA GLN A 28 -15.73 -19.45 -7.24
C GLN A 28 -14.69 -19.57 -8.37
N ARG A 29 -14.70 -18.66 -9.36
CA ARG A 29 -13.67 -18.60 -10.42
C ARG A 29 -12.47 -17.73 -10.04
N MET A 30 -12.58 -16.90 -9.00
CA MET A 30 -11.53 -15.95 -8.58
C MET A 30 -10.78 -16.33 -7.31
N SER A 31 -11.22 -17.33 -6.55
CA SER A 31 -10.34 -18.00 -5.57
C SER A 31 -9.07 -18.52 -6.24
N ALA A 32 -9.16 -18.91 -7.53
CA ALA A 32 -8.01 -19.23 -8.38
C ALA A 32 -7.19 -18.00 -8.87
N LYS A 33 -7.68 -16.76 -8.74
CA LYS A 33 -7.01 -15.51 -9.17
C LYS A 33 -6.45 -14.65 -8.03
N ALA A 34 -6.99 -14.75 -6.81
CA ALA A 34 -6.40 -14.12 -5.63
C ALA A 34 -4.99 -14.67 -5.33
N GLY A 35 -4.78 -15.98 -5.56
CA GLY A 35 -3.44 -16.57 -5.59
C GLY A 35 -2.53 -15.96 -6.67
N GLY A 36 -3.07 -15.72 -7.87
CA GLY A 36 -2.31 -15.22 -9.02
C GLY A 36 -1.63 -13.85 -8.81
N LEU A 37 -2.27 -12.89 -8.15
CA LEU A 37 -1.65 -11.57 -7.93
C LEU A 37 -0.53 -11.62 -6.88
N ALA A 38 -0.66 -12.53 -5.93
CA ALA A 38 0.28 -12.76 -4.85
C ALA A 38 1.51 -13.50 -5.39
N ASP A 39 1.25 -14.50 -6.21
CA ASP A 39 2.26 -15.20 -7.01
C ASP A 39 2.98 -14.23 -7.98
N VAL A 40 2.27 -13.28 -8.59
CA VAL A 40 2.89 -12.25 -9.45
C VAL A 40 3.78 -11.30 -8.66
N SER A 41 3.35 -10.86 -7.47
CA SER A 41 4.14 -9.95 -6.63
C SER A 41 5.40 -10.64 -6.10
N ALA A 42 5.29 -11.88 -5.61
CA ALA A 42 6.43 -12.68 -5.18
C ALA A 42 7.38 -12.99 -6.35
N SER A 43 6.85 -13.29 -7.54
CA SER A 43 7.67 -13.52 -8.75
C SER A 43 8.43 -12.27 -9.18
N LEU A 44 7.81 -11.09 -9.12
CA LEU A 44 8.48 -9.83 -9.40
C LEU A 44 9.60 -9.56 -8.39
N VAL A 45 9.34 -9.78 -7.10
CA VAL A 45 10.35 -9.67 -6.03
C VAL A 45 11.52 -10.60 -6.28
N SER A 46 11.27 -11.88 -6.61
CA SER A 46 12.31 -12.86 -6.93
C SER A 46 13.15 -12.42 -8.12
N ALA A 47 12.50 -12.03 -9.22
CA ALA A 47 13.19 -11.60 -10.43
C ALA A 47 14.06 -10.35 -10.17
N LEU A 48 13.57 -9.34 -9.46
CA LEU A 48 14.35 -8.15 -9.13
C LEU A 48 15.53 -8.47 -8.20
N PHE A 49 15.32 -9.36 -7.22
CA PHE A 49 16.36 -9.79 -6.30
C PHE A 49 17.46 -10.61 -7.01
N GLU A 50 17.08 -11.53 -7.91
CA GLU A 50 17.99 -12.30 -8.76
C GLU A 50 18.79 -11.43 -9.72
N LEU A 51 18.19 -10.33 -10.22
CA LEU A 51 18.88 -9.30 -11.01
C LEU A 51 19.84 -8.43 -10.17
N GLY A 52 19.88 -8.63 -8.85
CA GLY A 52 20.85 -8.00 -7.94
C GLY A 52 20.38 -6.69 -7.31
N ALA A 53 19.09 -6.34 -7.39
CA ALA A 53 18.54 -5.19 -6.69
C ALA A 53 18.44 -5.44 -5.16
N ASP A 54 18.49 -4.36 -4.37
CA ASP A 54 18.28 -4.40 -2.91
C ASP A 54 16.78 -4.27 -2.63
N VAL A 55 16.06 -5.39 -2.72
CA VAL A 55 14.59 -5.43 -2.68
C VAL A 55 14.09 -5.57 -1.25
N HIS A 56 13.17 -4.68 -0.86
CA HIS A 56 12.44 -4.70 0.39
C HIS A 56 10.93 -4.76 0.14
N VAL A 57 10.18 -5.39 1.04
CA VAL A 57 8.72 -5.48 0.96
C VAL A 57 8.10 -4.92 2.23
N ALA A 58 7.12 -4.02 2.10
CA ALA A 58 6.29 -3.51 3.18
C ALA A 58 4.86 -4.04 3.06
N MET A 59 4.33 -4.59 4.14
CA MET A 59 2.96 -5.12 4.19
C MET A 59 2.34 -5.01 5.60
N PRO A 60 1.01 -5.03 5.74
CA PRO A 60 0.36 -5.03 7.06
C PRO A 60 0.71 -6.28 7.88
N ASN A 61 0.85 -6.15 9.21
CA ASN A 61 1.05 -7.29 10.11
C ASN A 61 -0.29 -7.83 10.63
N TYR A 62 -0.95 -8.75 9.91
CA TYR A 62 -2.19 -9.36 10.40
C TYR A 62 -1.90 -10.44 11.44
N ARG A 63 -1.71 -10.04 12.71
CA ARG A 63 -1.44 -10.97 13.82
C ARG A 63 -2.70 -11.69 14.31
N ARG A 64 -2.46 -12.91 14.80
CA ARG A 64 -3.42 -13.89 15.30
C ARG A 64 -4.07 -13.45 16.62
N MET A 65 -5.28 -12.87 16.57
CA MET A 65 -6.19 -12.92 17.72
C MET A 65 -7.44 -13.77 17.47
N PHE A 66 -7.82 -14.01 16.21
CA PHE A 66 -8.95 -14.88 15.86
C PHE A 66 -8.61 -15.73 14.61
N GLN A 67 -8.88 -17.04 14.66
CA GLN A 67 -8.61 -17.97 13.55
C GLN A 67 -9.57 -17.69 12.38
N GLY A 68 -9.10 -16.99 11.33
CA GLY A 68 -9.91 -16.67 10.15
C GLY A 68 -9.11 -16.72 8.84
N ASP A 69 -9.82 -16.74 7.71
CA ASP A 69 -9.23 -16.95 6.37
C ASP A 69 -8.16 -15.92 5.97
N ILE A 70 -8.26 -14.67 6.45
CA ILE A 70 -7.27 -13.61 6.17
C ILE A 70 -5.91 -14.00 6.73
N PHE A 71 -5.87 -14.51 7.97
CA PHE A 71 -4.62 -14.88 8.63
C PHE A 71 -3.89 -15.99 7.86
N ASN A 72 -4.63 -17.02 7.44
CA ASN A 72 -4.04 -18.13 6.68
C ASN A 72 -3.48 -17.66 5.33
N LEU A 73 -4.14 -16.70 4.67
CA LEU A 73 -3.63 -16.12 3.44
C LEU A 73 -2.39 -15.26 3.70
N HIS A 74 -2.43 -14.39 4.70
CA HIS A 74 -1.30 -13.54 5.10
C HIS A 74 -0.06 -14.39 5.42
N GLU A 75 -0.22 -15.45 6.22
CA GLU A 75 0.86 -16.37 6.57
C GLU A 75 1.43 -17.09 5.34
N LYS A 76 0.57 -17.50 4.40
CA LYS A 76 1.02 -18.11 3.14
C LYS A 76 1.85 -17.13 2.30
N GLU A 77 1.45 -15.87 2.23
CA GLU A 77 2.19 -14.84 1.48
C GLU A 77 3.52 -14.49 2.15
N LEU A 78 3.53 -14.33 3.47
CA LEU A 78 4.77 -14.12 4.23
C LEU A 78 5.79 -15.24 3.97
N ARG A 79 5.34 -16.50 3.96
CA ARG A 79 6.21 -17.64 3.66
C ARG A 79 6.85 -17.53 2.28
N LYS A 80 6.12 -17.10 1.25
CA LYS A 80 6.68 -16.90 -0.10
C LYS A 80 7.78 -15.84 -0.11
N TYR A 81 7.60 -14.74 0.61
CA TYR A 81 8.66 -13.73 0.70
C TYR A 81 9.87 -14.23 1.48
N HIS A 82 9.68 -15.01 2.55
CA HIS A 82 10.79 -15.62 3.29
C HIS A 82 11.59 -16.67 2.50
N GLU A 83 10.99 -17.29 1.48
CA GLU A 83 11.69 -18.21 0.58
C GLU A 83 12.70 -17.50 -0.33
N VAL A 84 12.49 -16.20 -0.60
CA VAL A 84 13.23 -15.42 -1.59
C VAL A 84 14.10 -14.32 -0.95
N LEU A 85 13.60 -13.69 0.11
CA LEU A 85 14.22 -12.52 0.74
C LEU A 85 14.73 -12.83 2.16
N PRO A 86 15.83 -12.16 2.57
CA PRO A 86 16.23 -12.14 3.99
C PRO A 86 15.13 -11.56 4.87
N GLU A 87 15.01 -12.04 6.11
CA GLU A 87 14.02 -11.53 7.08
C GLU A 87 14.12 -10.01 7.28
N ALA A 88 15.34 -9.46 7.30
CA ALA A 88 15.58 -8.02 7.43
C ALA A 88 15.03 -7.17 6.27
N HIS A 89 14.60 -7.80 5.17
CA HIS A 89 14.06 -7.13 3.99
C HIS A 89 12.52 -7.10 3.97
N ILE A 90 11.88 -7.75 4.94
CA ILE A 90 10.43 -7.81 5.09
C ILE A 90 10.04 -6.89 6.24
N HIS A 91 9.23 -5.88 5.95
CA HIS A 91 8.82 -4.83 6.88
C HIS A 91 7.32 -4.93 7.16
N LEU A 92 6.98 -5.32 8.37
CA LEU A 92 5.58 -5.48 8.77
C LEU A 92 5.09 -4.19 9.44
N ALA A 93 4.04 -3.60 8.90
CA ALA A 93 3.36 -2.46 9.51
C ALA A 93 2.56 -2.93 10.73
N GLU A 94 2.88 -2.37 11.90
CA GLU A 94 2.34 -2.86 13.17
C GLU A 94 1.37 -1.85 13.77
N ASP A 95 0.09 -2.19 13.74
CA ASP A 95 -0.95 -1.45 14.44
C ASP A 95 -2.03 -2.43 14.88
N ARG A 96 -2.67 -2.10 16.00
CA ARG A 96 -3.75 -2.87 16.61
C ARG A 96 -4.92 -3.11 15.64
N ILE A 97 -5.16 -2.21 14.68
CA ILE A 97 -6.20 -2.37 13.66
C ILE A 97 -5.99 -3.62 12.80
N PHE A 98 -4.75 -4.08 12.62
CA PHE A 98 -4.45 -5.29 11.84
C PHE A 98 -4.68 -6.57 12.64
N TYR A 99 -4.82 -6.51 13.96
CA TYR A 99 -4.84 -7.73 14.79
C TYR A 99 -6.23 -8.29 15.06
N TYR A 100 -7.29 -7.47 14.93
CA TYR A 100 -8.64 -7.82 15.35
C TYR A 100 -9.57 -8.28 14.21
N ARG A 101 -9.02 -8.81 13.11
CA ARG A 101 -9.83 -9.15 11.95
C ARG A 101 -10.34 -10.59 11.97
N GLU A 102 -11.65 -10.75 12.17
CA GLU A 102 -12.33 -12.06 12.18
C GLU A 102 -12.73 -12.55 10.77
N GLN A 103 -12.93 -11.69 9.77
CA GLN A 103 -13.42 -12.08 8.44
C GLN A 103 -12.85 -11.25 7.28
N VAL A 104 -12.63 -11.90 6.12
CA VAL A 104 -12.27 -11.27 4.82
C VAL A 104 -13.31 -10.20 4.41
N TYR A 105 -14.56 -10.35 4.87
CA TYR A 105 -15.71 -9.55 4.48
C TYR A 105 -16.29 -8.74 5.64
N SER A 106 -15.59 -7.68 6.05
CA SER A 106 -16.23 -6.64 6.86
C SER A 106 -17.04 -5.74 5.92
N ASN A 107 -18.38 -5.84 5.94
CA ASN A 107 -19.32 -5.00 5.17
C ASN A 107 -19.26 -3.49 5.48
N ARG A 108 -18.21 -3.01 6.16
CA ARG A 108 -18.05 -1.61 6.54
C ARG A 108 -17.02 -0.95 5.65
N HIS A 109 -17.51 -0.19 4.66
CA HIS A 109 -16.69 0.58 3.73
C HIS A 109 -15.65 1.46 4.44
N ASP A 110 -15.97 1.94 5.63
CA ASP A 110 -15.11 2.77 6.49
C ASP A 110 -13.91 1.99 7.07
N GLU A 111 -14.02 0.68 7.23
CA GLU A 111 -12.96 -0.13 7.82
C GLU A 111 -11.78 -0.29 6.87
N ALA A 112 -12.04 -0.56 5.58
CA ALA A 112 -11.00 -0.62 4.56
C ALA A 112 -10.23 0.70 4.44
N MET A 113 -10.94 1.83 4.52
CA MET A 113 -10.29 3.15 4.50
C MET A 113 -9.39 3.35 5.72
N ARG A 114 -9.87 3.04 6.94
CA ARG A 114 -9.06 3.16 8.15
C ARG A 114 -7.80 2.28 8.09
N ILE A 115 -7.95 1.03 7.63
CA ILE A 115 -6.81 0.10 7.45
C ILE A 115 -5.80 0.67 6.46
N ALA A 116 -6.27 1.19 5.31
CA ALA A 116 -5.40 1.79 4.30
C ALA A 116 -4.65 3.02 4.84
N LEU A 117 -5.32 3.90 5.59
CA LEU A 117 -4.69 5.07 6.18
C LEU A 117 -3.64 4.67 7.24
N VAL A 118 -3.96 3.73 8.13
CA VAL A 118 -3.02 3.24 9.14
C VAL A 118 -1.82 2.54 8.48
N PHE A 119 -2.05 1.74 7.44
CA PHE A 119 -0.96 1.10 6.71
C PHE A 119 -0.02 2.13 6.06
N GLN A 120 -0.59 3.12 5.37
CA GLN A 120 0.21 4.18 4.76
C GLN A 120 0.96 5.00 5.81
N ARG A 121 0.35 5.28 6.97
CA ARG A 121 1.03 5.93 8.10
C ARG A 121 2.25 5.16 8.55
N GLU A 122 2.12 3.86 8.81
CA GLU A 122 3.25 3.03 9.22
C GLU A 122 4.36 2.99 8.17
N VAL A 123 3.98 2.91 6.89
CA VAL A 123 4.95 2.92 5.80
C VAL A 123 5.67 4.27 5.71
N ILE A 124 4.94 5.39 5.74
CA ILE A 124 5.49 6.75 5.60
C ILE A 124 6.36 7.14 6.79
N ASN A 125 5.91 6.84 8.01
CA ASN A 125 6.53 7.35 9.24
C ASN A 125 7.65 6.44 9.76
N HIS A 126 7.58 5.12 9.51
CA HIS A 126 8.52 4.17 10.13
C HIS A 126 9.32 3.37 9.09
N ILE A 127 8.68 2.83 8.06
CA ILE A 127 9.35 1.91 7.12
C ILE A 127 10.22 2.69 6.13
N ILE A 128 9.70 3.72 5.48
CA ILE A 128 10.44 4.50 4.47
C ILE A 128 11.71 5.15 5.07
N PRO A 129 11.68 5.80 6.25
CA PRO A 129 12.88 6.35 6.87
C PRO A 129 13.92 5.29 7.24
N ARG A 130 13.48 4.08 7.61
CA ARG A 130 14.37 2.95 7.95
C ARG A 130 15.01 2.33 6.72
N VAL A 131 14.22 2.12 5.66
CA VAL A 131 14.67 1.49 4.42
C VAL A 131 15.53 2.45 3.61
N ASN A 132 15.17 3.75 3.57
CA ASN A 132 15.79 4.75 2.71
C ASN A 132 15.89 4.28 1.24
N PRO A 133 14.73 4.06 0.56
CA PRO A 133 14.69 3.49 -0.79
C PRO A 133 15.01 4.53 -1.88
N ASP A 134 15.57 4.07 -2.99
CA ASP A 134 15.76 4.86 -4.21
C ASP A 134 14.47 4.90 -5.05
N LEU A 135 13.67 3.84 -4.97
CA LEU A 135 12.40 3.66 -5.68
C LEU A 135 11.37 3.01 -4.76
N ILE A 136 10.14 3.54 -4.77
CA ILE A 136 8.99 2.95 -4.07
C ILE A 136 7.98 2.45 -5.10
N HIS A 137 7.62 1.17 -5.05
CA HIS A 137 6.56 0.59 -5.87
C HIS A 137 5.30 0.43 -5.03
N CYS A 138 4.31 1.27 -5.28
CA CYS A 138 3.02 1.28 -4.61
C CYS A 138 1.96 0.50 -5.40
N ASN A 139 1.19 -0.33 -4.72
CA ASN A 139 0.12 -1.12 -5.33
C ASN A 139 -1.26 -0.66 -4.84
N ASP A 140 -2.11 -0.26 -5.80
CA ASP A 140 -3.52 0.10 -5.62
C ASP A 140 -3.80 1.29 -4.68
N TRP A 141 -5.07 1.71 -4.62
CA TRP A 141 -5.55 2.89 -3.89
C TRP A 141 -5.17 2.91 -2.40
N MET A 142 -4.97 1.73 -1.79
CA MET A 142 -4.60 1.62 -0.38
C MET A 142 -3.17 2.09 -0.08
N THR A 143 -2.36 2.37 -1.10
CA THR A 143 -0.98 2.88 -0.98
C THR A 143 -0.79 4.25 -1.65
N ALA A 144 -1.88 4.87 -2.10
CA ALA A 144 -1.81 5.95 -3.08
C ALA A 144 -1.45 7.35 -2.54
N LEU A 145 -1.34 7.53 -1.22
CA LEU A 145 -0.75 8.73 -0.61
C LEU A 145 0.79 8.68 -0.66
N ILE A 146 1.37 7.48 -0.71
CA ILE A 146 2.82 7.28 -0.65
C ILE A 146 3.54 7.91 -1.86
N PRO A 147 3.06 7.78 -3.12
CA PRO A 147 3.70 8.44 -4.26
C PRO A 147 3.76 9.98 -4.12
N ALA A 148 2.72 10.61 -3.55
CA ALA A 148 2.69 12.06 -3.35
C ALA A 148 3.73 12.54 -2.33
N MET A 149 3.86 11.79 -1.23
CA MET A 149 4.92 11.99 -0.23
C MET A 149 6.31 11.70 -0.83
N ALA A 150 6.46 10.61 -1.58
CA ALA A 150 7.72 10.23 -2.22
C ALA A 150 8.22 11.34 -3.17
N ARG A 151 7.32 11.87 -4.01
CA ARG A 151 7.60 13.00 -4.90
C ARG A 151 8.06 14.24 -4.14
N ARG A 152 7.43 14.56 -3.00
CA ARG A 152 7.86 15.67 -2.13
C ARG A 152 9.28 15.47 -1.59
N ARG A 153 9.65 14.24 -1.26
CA ARG A 153 10.97 13.85 -0.75
C ARG A 153 12.01 13.59 -1.85
N GLY A 154 11.66 13.71 -3.13
CA GLY A 154 12.55 13.42 -4.24
C GLY A 154 12.84 11.92 -4.45
N ILE A 155 12.00 11.04 -3.91
CA ILE A 155 12.09 9.58 -4.07
C ILE A 155 11.27 9.17 -5.30
N LYS A 156 11.84 8.36 -6.18
CA LYS A 156 11.13 7.85 -7.36
C LYS A 156 10.00 6.93 -6.94
N SER A 157 8.90 6.95 -7.67
CA SER A 157 7.79 6.04 -7.38
C SER A 157 7.14 5.46 -8.63
N LEU A 158 6.78 4.18 -8.53
CA LEU A 158 5.95 3.46 -9.49
C LEU A 158 4.61 3.16 -8.81
N PHE A 159 3.52 3.26 -9.56
CA PHE A 159 2.19 2.92 -9.07
C PHE A 159 1.54 1.89 -9.98
N THR A 160 1.10 0.77 -9.43
CA THR A 160 0.37 -0.27 -10.18
C THR A 160 -1.11 -0.26 -9.78
N VAL A 161 -1.96 -0.24 -10.80
CA VAL A 161 -3.42 -0.26 -10.67
C VAL A 161 -3.91 -1.69 -10.93
N HIS A 162 -4.61 -2.29 -9.96
CA HIS A 162 -5.16 -3.64 -10.12
C HIS A 162 -6.65 -3.64 -10.45
N ASN A 163 -7.37 -2.57 -10.12
CA ASN A 163 -8.78 -2.40 -10.44
C ASN A 163 -9.08 -0.91 -10.67
N ILE A 164 -10.26 -0.62 -11.23
CA ILE A 164 -10.72 0.76 -11.47
C ILE A 164 -11.48 1.37 -10.28
N HIS A 165 -11.58 0.66 -9.16
CA HIS A 165 -12.25 1.15 -7.96
C HIS A 165 -11.32 2.06 -7.16
N THR A 166 -11.76 3.29 -6.98
CA THR A 166 -11.09 4.28 -6.13
C THR A 166 -11.87 4.52 -4.84
N ARG A 167 -11.22 5.18 -3.89
CA ARG A 167 -11.84 5.71 -2.68
C ARG A 167 -11.45 7.17 -2.51
N GLN A 168 -12.34 7.94 -1.90
CA GLN A 168 -12.11 9.34 -1.59
C GLN A 168 -11.88 9.52 -0.10
N VAL A 169 -11.02 10.46 0.26
CA VAL A 169 -10.68 10.79 1.65
C VAL A 169 -10.44 12.29 1.80
N SER A 170 -10.83 12.91 2.91
CA SER A 170 -10.46 14.31 3.18
C SER A 170 -9.04 14.39 3.75
N LEU A 171 -8.34 15.51 3.57
CA LEU A 171 -7.02 15.66 4.23
C LEU A 171 -7.17 15.68 5.75
N ALA A 172 -8.30 16.17 6.28
CA ALA A 172 -8.59 16.08 7.71
C ALA A 172 -8.52 14.62 8.22
N GLN A 173 -9.11 13.66 7.50
CA GLN A 173 -9.04 12.24 7.85
C GLN A 173 -7.63 11.67 7.71
N VAL A 174 -6.88 12.11 6.69
CA VAL A 174 -5.48 11.72 6.49
C VAL A 174 -4.60 12.18 7.66
N GLU A 175 -4.77 13.43 8.09
CA GLU A 175 -4.06 14.01 9.24
C GLU A 175 -4.49 13.37 10.56
N GLU A 176 -5.78 13.13 10.78
CA GLU A 176 -6.31 12.43 11.96
C GLU A 176 -5.75 11.02 12.08
N ALA A 177 -5.44 10.37 10.95
CA ALA A 177 -4.76 9.09 10.94
C ALA A 177 -3.27 9.19 11.31
N GLY A 178 -2.69 10.39 11.40
CA GLY A 178 -1.28 10.62 11.75
C GLY A 178 -0.35 10.76 10.55
N ILE A 179 -0.88 11.09 9.37
CA ILE A 179 -0.10 11.38 8.16
C ILE A 179 -0.07 12.90 7.96
N ASP A 180 1.13 13.50 7.92
CA ASP A 180 1.28 14.94 7.69
C ASP A 180 1.06 15.31 6.22
N ALA A 181 -0.22 15.40 5.83
CA ALA A 181 -0.63 15.72 4.47
C ALA A 181 -0.18 17.13 4.04
N ALA A 182 0.07 18.05 4.98
CA ALA A 182 0.47 19.42 4.68
C ALA A 182 1.79 19.47 3.90
N GLU A 183 2.67 18.48 4.07
CA GLU A 183 3.94 18.44 3.36
C GLU A 183 3.78 18.16 1.85
N PHE A 184 2.74 17.43 1.44
CA PHE A 184 2.65 16.86 0.09
C PHE A 184 1.28 17.01 -0.58
N TRP A 185 0.33 17.73 0.01
CA TRP A 185 -1.03 17.86 -0.53
C TRP A 185 -1.08 18.39 -1.97
N MET A 186 -0.13 19.25 -2.37
CA MET A 186 -0.04 19.75 -3.75
C MET A 186 0.27 18.66 -4.79
N ASN A 187 0.74 17.50 -4.35
CA ASN A 187 0.98 16.33 -5.19
C ASN A 187 -0.20 15.35 -5.19
N LEU A 188 -1.33 15.70 -4.56
CA LEU A 188 -2.54 14.87 -4.55
C LEU A 188 -3.54 15.34 -5.62
N PHE A 189 -4.39 14.41 -6.05
CA PHE A 189 -5.47 14.71 -6.98
C PHE A 189 -6.78 14.90 -6.21
N PHE A 190 -7.32 16.11 -6.30
CA PHE A 190 -8.58 16.50 -5.66
C PHE A 190 -9.75 16.33 -6.62
N THR A 191 -10.91 15.96 -6.10
CA THR A 191 -12.15 15.81 -6.89
C THR A 191 -12.75 17.15 -7.32
N GLY A 192 -12.23 18.26 -6.80
CA GLY A 192 -12.56 19.63 -7.16
C GLY A 192 -11.33 20.54 -7.02
N HIS A 193 -11.53 21.85 -7.24
CA HIS A 193 -10.44 22.82 -7.17
C HIS A 193 -10.20 23.32 -5.73
N PRO A 194 -9.02 23.06 -5.13
CA PRO A 194 -8.69 23.60 -3.81
C PRO A 194 -8.23 25.06 -3.90
N ALA A 195 -8.99 25.99 -3.33
CA ALA A 195 -8.62 27.41 -3.26
C ALA A 195 -7.47 27.72 -2.26
N SER A 196 -7.35 26.92 -1.19
CA SER A 196 -6.31 27.02 -0.16
C SER A 196 -6.16 25.67 0.53
N TYR A 197 -5.11 25.51 1.36
CA TYR A 197 -4.94 24.31 2.19
C TYR A 197 -6.13 24.06 3.11
N ASP A 198 -6.56 25.08 3.86
CA ASP A 198 -7.68 24.97 4.81
C ASP A 198 -8.99 24.59 4.10
N HIS A 199 -9.22 25.15 2.90
CA HIS A 199 -10.37 24.78 2.08
C HIS A 199 -10.27 23.31 1.63
N ALA A 200 -9.12 22.91 1.07
CA ALA A 200 -8.87 21.53 0.64
C ALA A 200 -9.07 20.53 1.77
N ARG A 201 -8.55 20.85 2.96
CA ARG A 201 -8.50 19.96 4.11
C ARG A 201 -9.87 19.49 4.57
N GLY A 202 -10.83 20.41 4.64
CA GLY A 202 -12.18 20.13 5.11
C GLY A 202 -13.21 19.84 4.01
N HIS A 203 -13.00 20.36 2.79
CA HIS A 203 -14.09 20.50 1.83
C HIS A 203 -13.85 19.87 0.47
N VAL A 204 -12.59 19.52 0.13
CA VAL A 204 -12.28 18.94 -1.18
C VAL A 204 -11.66 17.57 -0.98
N PRO A 205 -12.40 16.48 -1.25
CA PRO A 205 -11.86 15.13 -1.14
C PRO A 205 -10.73 14.87 -2.11
N VAL A 206 -9.78 14.05 -1.67
CA VAL A 206 -8.72 13.47 -2.47
C VAL A 206 -9.22 12.17 -3.07
N ASP A 207 -9.05 11.98 -4.38
CA ASP A 207 -9.27 10.68 -5.02
C ASP A 207 -8.00 9.84 -4.94
N LEU A 208 -8.03 8.73 -4.18
CA LEU A 208 -6.81 7.98 -3.87
C LEU A 208 -6.19 7.36 -5.11
N LEU A 209 -6.93 6.61 -5.92
CA LEU A 209 -6.37 5.96 -7.10
C LEU A 209 -5.79 6.97 -8.09
N THR A 210 -6.52 8.07 -8.33
CA THR A 210 -6.06 9.14 -9.22
C THR A 210 -4.83 9.85 -8.66
N SER A 211 -4.77 10.04 -7.33
CA SER A 211 -3.59 10.62 -6.66
C SER A 211 -2.36 9.74 -6.82
N GLY A 212 -2.49 8.42 -6.67
CA GLY A 212 -1.39 7.48 -6.88
C GLY A 212 -0.83 7.57 -8.30
N ILE A 213 -1.71 7.62 -9.30
CA ILE A 213 -1.32 7.77 -10.72
C ILE A 213 -0.69 9.13 -10.98
N PHE A 214 -1.30 10.21 -10.50
CA PHE A 214 -0.86 11.59 -10.73
C PHE A 214 0.50 11.87 -10.09
N ALA A 215 0.72 11.36 -8.89
CA ALA A 215 1.93 11.62 -8.13
C ALA A 215 3.12 10.73 -8.54
N ALA A 216 2.85 9.51 -9.04
CA ALA A 216 3.89 8.59 -9.48
C ALA A 216 4.79 9.24 -10.53
N HIS A 217 6.09 9.23 -10.27
CA HIS A 217 7.08 9.92 -11.10
C HIS A 217 8.41 9.18 -11.07
N TYR A 218 9.00 8.98 -12.25
CA TYR A 218 10.21 8.20 -12.52
C TYR A 218 11.41 9.08 -12.90
#